data_AF-A0AAU0NW76-F1
#
_entry.id   AF-A0AAU0NW76-F1
#
_cell.length_a   1.000
_cell.length_b   1.000
_cell.length_c   1.000
_cell.angle_alpha   90.00
_cell.angle_beta   90.00
_cell.angle_gamma   90.00
#
_symmetry.space_group_name_H-M   'P 1'
#
loop_
_entity.id
_entity.type
_entity.pdbx_description
1 polymer ?
#
loop_
_entity_poly.entity_id
_entity_poly.type
_entity_poly.pdbx_seq_one_letter_code
_entity_poly.pdbx_strand_id
1 'polypeptide(L)'
;MKIDEFFESTIYNKLDFKVQELLQDLIQKLGDLDYVIIRRNDKALVLKVRGMYENNPRSKANIATIRLKQGYITVGPYKNNDENIVTCRSKDDINVKLIEDIKSIYREKL
;
A
#
# COMPACT_ATOMS: atom_id res chain seq x y z
N MET A 1 10.81 -1.11 3.97
CA MET A 1 10.88 -0.09 5.04
C MET A 1 9.69 -0.27 5.97
N LYS A 2 9.93 -0.03 7.25
CA LYS A 2 8.86 0.13 8.26
C LYS A 2 7.98 1.34 7.90
N ILE A 3 6.82 1.43 8.54
CA ILE A 3 5.89 2.55 8.33
C ILE A 3 6.51 3.88 8.77
N ASP A 4 7.13 3.93 9.94
CA ASP A 4 7.78 5.15 10.44
C ASP A 4 8.91 5.59 9.51
N GLU A 5 9.77 4.64 9.11
CA GLU A 5 10.83 4.87 8.12
C GLU A 5 10.26 5.36 6.77
N PHE A 6 9.06 4.93 6.38
CA PHE A 6 8.43 5.39 5.14
C PHE A 6 8.01 6.85 5.25
N PHE A 7 7.42 7.28 6.37
CA PHE A 7 7.02 8.68 6.57
C PHE A 7 8.23 9.63 6.64
N GLU A 8 9.36 9.18 7.17
CA GLU A 8 10.60 9.96 7.19
C GLU A 8 11.33 9.96 5.84
N SER A 9 10.95 9.06 4.92
CA SER A 9 11.68 8.87 3.67
C SER A 9 11.56 10.07 2.72
N THR A 10 12.61 10.30 1.93
CA THR A 10 12.58 11.27 0.82
C THR A 10 11.55 10.91 -0.26
N ILE A 11 11.11 9.64 -0.32
CA ILE A 11 10.07 9.19 -1.24
C ILE A 11 8.75 9.85 -0.84
N TYR A 12 8.37 9.75 0.44
CA TYR A 12 7.13 10.32 0.96
C TYR A 12 7.17 11.85 0.97
N ASN A 13 8.27 12.44 1.44
CA ASN A 13 8.42 13.88 1.59
C ASN A 13 8.47 14.66 0.27
N LYS A 14 8.70 13.98 -0.87
CA LYS A 14 8.66 14.58 -2.21
C LYS A 14 7.30 14.46 -2.92
N LEU A 15 6.34 13.74 -2.33
CA LEU A 15 5.00 13.61 -2.91
C LEU A 15 4.23 14.92 -2.72
N ASP A 16 3.28 15.18 -3.61
CA ASP A 16 2.35 16.28 -3.40
C ASP A 16 1.49 16.03 -2.15
N PHE A 17 1.06 17.12 -1.52
CA PHE A 17 0.31 17.09 -0.26
C PHE A 17 -0.92 16.18 -0.34
N LYS A 18 -1.58 16.13 -1.50
CA LYS A 18 -2.80 15.31 -1.65
C LYS A 18 -2.47 13.83 -1.63
N VAL A 19 -1.41 13.41 -2.32
CA VAL A 19 -0.92 12.03 -2.27
C VAL A 19 -0.47 11.66 -0.86
N GLN A 20 0.23 12.55 -0.16
CA GLN A 20 0.65 12.34 1.23
C GLN A 20 -0.54 12.10 2.15
N GLU A 21 -1.59 12.91 2.02
CA GLU A 21 -2.83 12.80 2.78
C GLU A 21 -3.53 11.44 2.51
N LEU A 22 -3.64 11.03 1.25
CA LEU A 22 -4.28 9.76 0.88
C LEU A 22 -3.50 8.54 1.36
N LEU A 23 -2.16 8.61 1.33
CA LEU A 23 -1.32 7.54 1.85
C LEU A 23 -1.42 7.41 3.37
N GLN A 24 -1.46 8.53 4.10
CA GLN A 24 -1.68 8.53 5.55
C GLN A 24 -3.03 7.89 5.90
N ASP A 25 -4.11 8.31 5.21
CA ASP A 25 -5.45 7.77 5.44
C ASP A 25 -5.51 6.25 5.16
N LEU A 26 -4.90 5.80 4.05
CA LEU A 26 -4.80 4.38 3.75
C LEU A 26 -4.05 3.62 4.83
N ILE A 27 -2.85 4.07 5.22
CA ILE A 27 -2.02 3.42 6.25
C ILE A 27 -2.75 3.38 7.59
N GLN A 28 -3.40 4.47 8.00
CA GLN A 28 -4.18 4.55 9.24
C GLN A 28 -5.34 3.54 9.23
N LYS A 29 -6.06 3.41 8.11
CA LYS A 29 -7.18 2.45 7.98
C LYS A 29 -6.73 0.99 7.91
N LEU A 30 -5.52 0.72 7.44
CA LEU A 30 -4.93 -0.62 7.49
C LEU A 30 -4.63 -1.05 8.93
N GLY A 31 -4.36 -0.11 9.83
CA GLY A 31 -4.14 -0.38 11.26
C GLY A 31 -2.92 -1.25 11.51
N ASP A 32 -3.02 -2.21 12.43
CA ASP A 32 -1.90 -3.01 12.94
C ASP A 32 -1.47 -4.18 12.02
N LEU A 33 -1.72 -4.09 10.71
CA LEU A 33 -1.22 -5.10 9.78
C LEU A 33 0.31 -5.10 9.78
N ASP A 34 0.92 -6.28 9.93
CA ASP A 34 2.39 -6.41 9.91
C ASP A 34 2.92 -6.49 8.46
N TYR A 35 3.06 -5.32 7.84
CA TYR A 35 3.56 -5.20 6.48
C TYR A 35 4.74 -4.24 6.37
N VAL A 36 5.51 -4.43 5.30
CA VAL A 36 6.54 -3.49 4.86
C VAL A 36 6.13 -2.84 3.55
N ILE A 37 6.57 -1.60 3.37
CA ILE A 37 6.42 -0.88 2.10
C ILE A 37 7.71 -1.09 1.31
N ILE A 38 7.58 -1.52 0.06
CA ILE A 38 8.70 -1.70 -0.87
C ILE A 38 8.50 -0.80 -2.08
N ARG A 39 9.50 0.02 -2.40
CA ARG A 39 9.55 0.75 -3.67
C ARG A 39 9.93 -0.22 -4.78
N ARG A 40 9.12 -0.31 -5.84
CA ARG A 40 9.47 -1.08 -7.04
C ARG A 40 10.11 -0.19 -8.11
N ASN A 41 9.39 0.84 -8.52
CA ASN A 41 9.81 1.81 -9.54
C ASN A 41 9.46 3.22 -9.06
N ASP A 42 9.83 4.28 -9.79
CA ASP A 42 9.64 5.67 -9.35
C ASP A 42 8.20 6.08 -9.01
N LYS A 43 7.20 5.33 -9.48
CA LYS A 43 5.77 5.67 -9.31
C LYS A 43 4.96 4.57 -8.61
N ALA A 44 5.59 3.57 -8.00
CA ALA A 44 4.86 2.47 -7.37
C ALA A 44 5.49 1.99 -6.05
N LEU A 45 4.62 1.81 -5.06
CA LEU A 45 4.87 1.18 -3.77
C LEU A 45 4.13 -0.16 -3.72
N VAL A 46 4.70 -1.14 -3.04
CA VAL A 46 4.08 -2.45 -2.85
C VAL A 46 4.06 -2.76 -1.36
N LEU A 47 2.88 -3.10 -0.84
CA LEU A 47 2.72 -3.62 0.50
C LEU A 47 3.04 -5.11 0.49
N LYS A 48 3.89 -5.57 1.40
CA LYS A 48 4.23 -6.99 1.54
C LYS A 48 4.07 -7.46 2.98
N VAL A 49 3.61 -8.69 3.18
CA VAL A 49 3.63 -9.35 4.50
C VAL A 49 5.07 -9.40 4.98
N ARG A 50 5.32 -8.81 6.16
CA ARG A 50 6.67 -8.57 6.65
C ARG A 50 7.43 -9.87 6.89
N GLY A 51 6.90 -10.76 7.73
CA GLY A 51 7.58 -12.01 8.10
C GLY A 51 7.96 -12.84 6.87
N MET A 52 7.06 -12.96 5.89
CA MET A 52 7.35 -13.66 4.63
C MET A 52 8.44 -12.98 3.80
N TYR A 53 8.43 -11.64 3.72
CA TYR A 53 9.39 -10.89 2.94
C TYR A 53 10.78 -10.91 3.56
N GLU A 54 10.87 -10.76 4.89
CA GLU A 54 12.14 -10.80 5.62
C GLU A 54 12.76 -12.20 5.56
N ASN A 55 11.96 -13.27 5.65
CA ASN A 55 12.42 -14.65 5.48
C ASN A 55 12.86 -14.97 4.04
N ASN A 56 12.12 -14.48 3.04
CA ASN A 56 12.46 -14.65 1.63
C ASN A 56 11.99 -13.44 0.79
N PRO A 57 12.91 -12.54 0.42
CA PRO A 57 12.56 -11.35 -0.38
C PRO A 57 11.96 -11.65 -1.76
N ARG A 58 12.19 -12.85 -2.29
CA ARG A 58 11.63 -13.32 -3.58
C ARG A 58 10.23 -13.93 -3.44
N SER A 59 9.69 -14.02 -2.23
CA SER A 59 8.35 -14.54 -1.98
C SER A 59 7.26 -13.69 -2.65
N LYS A 60 6.14 -14.33 -2.99
CA LYS A 60 4.92 -13.67 -3.48
C LYS A 60 4.11 -13.04 -2.33
N ALA A 61 4.78 -12.42 -1.37
CA ALA A 61 4.18 -11.80 -0.18
C ALA A 61 3.42 -10.48 -0.46
N ASN A 62 3.18 -10.12 -1.72
CA ASN A 62 2.52 -8.85 -2.09
C ASN A 62 1.06 -8.85 -1.65
N ILE A 63 0.63 -7.81 -0.95
CA ILE A 63 -0.76 -7.62 -0.48
C ILE A 63 -1.49 -6.64 -1.39
N ALA A 64 -0.85 -5.52 -1.73
CA ALA A 64 -1.40 -4.50 -2.60
C ALA A 64 -0.31 -3.70 -3.30
N THR A 65 -0.62 -3.19 -4.50
CA THR A 65 0.20 -2.24 -5.24
C THR A 65 -0.44 -0.85 -5.14
N ILE A 66 0.33 0.14 -4.71
CA ILE A 66 -0.08 1.54 -4.67
C ILE A 66 0.70 2.28 -5.75
N ARG A 67 0.01 2.88 -6.72
CA ARG A 67 0.64 3.71 -7.76
C ARG A 67 0.42 5.18 -7.42
N LEU A 68 1.50 5.93 -7.45
CA LEU A 68 1.54 7.35 -7.10
C LEU A 68 1.31 8.17 -8.38
N LYS A 69 0.34 9.08 -8.34
CA LYS A 69 -0.03 9.97 -9.44
C LYS A 69 -0.16 11.39 -8.89
N GLN A 70 -0.04 12.40 -9.74
CA GLN A 70 -0.17 13.78 -9.28
C GLN A 70 -1.60 14.02 -8.77
N GLY A 71 -1.73 14.32 -7.48
CA GLY A 71 -3.01 14.62 -6.84
C GLY A 71 -3.90 13.41 -6.50
N TYR A 72 -3.47 12.17 -6.74
CA TYR A 72 -4.25 10.97 -6.41
C TYR A 72 -3.38 9.71 -6.32
N ILE A 73 -3.93 8.64 -5.73
CA ILE A 73 -3.30 7.31 -5.76
C ILE A 73 -4.22 6.28 -6.40
N THR A 74 -3.65 5.20 -6.92
CA THR A 74 -4.45 4.01 -7.27
C THR A 74 -4.00 2.83 -6.45
N VAL A 75 -4.93 2.08 -5.87
CA VAL A 75 -4.65 0.93 -5.02
C VAL A 75 -5.19 -0.32 -5.70
N GLY A 76 -4.31 -1.28 -6.00
CA GLY A 76 -4.67 -2.59 -6.54
C GLY A 76 -4.40 -3.68 -5.50
N PRO A 77 -5.41 -4.19 -4.79
CA PRO A 77 -5.27 -5.39 -3.97
C PRO A 77 -4.89 -6.60 -4.84
N TYR A 78 -3.92 -7.39 -4.38
CA TYR A 78 -3.30 -8.50 -5.12
C TYR A 78 -4.16 -9.78 -5.15
N LYS A 79 -5.47 -9.68 -5.41
CA LYS A 79 -6.41 -10.83 -5.43
C LYS A 79 -6.50 -11.51 -6.79
N ASN A 80 -6.41 -10.74 -7.89
CA ASN A 80 -6.48 -11.22 -9.28
C ASN A 80 -5.61 -10.33 -10.21
N ASN A 81 -4.28 -10.44 -10.17
CA ASN A 81 -3.37 -9.74 -11.09
C ASN A 81 -3.66 -8.23 -11.33
N ASP A 82 -4.04 -7.48 -10.27
CA ASP A 82 -4.41 -6.06 -10.33
C ASP A 82 -5.69 -5.70 -11.13
N GLU A 83 -6.64 -6.60 -11.35
CA GLU A 83 -7.90 -6.24 -12.03
C GLU A 83 -8.80 -5.31 -11.21
N ASN A 84 -8.66 -5.30 -9.88
CA ASN A 84 -9.46 -4.49 -8.96
C ASN A 84 -8.74 -3.19 -8.54
N ILE A 85 -8.26 -2.40 -9.51
CA ILE A 85 -7.62 -1.11 -9.21
C ILE A 85 -8.67 -0.07 -8.81
N VAL A 86 -8.57 0.42 -7.58
CA VAL A 86 -9.39 1.52 -7.07
C VAL A 86 -8.62 2.83 -7.21
N THR A 87 -9.22 3.81 -7.89
CA THR A 87 -8.67 5.17 -7.98
C THR A 87 -9.14 5.98 -6.79
N CYS A 88 -8.21 6.51 -5.99
CA CYS A 88 -8.50 7.28 -4.80
C CYS A 88 -8.08 8.74 -5.02
N ARG A 89 -9.06 9.64 -5.16
CA ARG A 89 -8.87 11.10 -5.24
C ARG A 89 -9.20 11.79 -3.92
N SER A 90 -9.92 11.11 -3.04
CA SER A 90 -10.37 11.53 -1.73
C SER A 90 -10.22 10.40 -0.71
N LYS A 91 -10.34 10.72 0.58
CA LYS A 91 -10.33 9.72 1.67
C LYS A 91 -11.54 8.79 1.60
N ASP A 92 -12.65 9.24 1.04
CA ASP A 92 -13.89 8.46 0.90
C ASP A 92 -13.74 7.33 -0.12
N ASP A 93 -12.88 7.51 -1.13
CA ASP A 93 -12.53 6.47 -2.09
C ASP A 93 -11.78 5.31 -1.42
N ILE A 94 -11.09 5.57 -0.31
CA ILE A 94 -10.44 4.57 0.54
C ILE A 94 -11.50 4.00 1.49
N ASN A 95 -12.49 3.32 0.91
CA ASN A 95 -13.65 2.81 1.63
C ASN A 95 -13.38 1.48 2.34
N VAL A 96 -14.34 1.07 3.18
CA VAL A 96 -14.26 -0.18 3.98
C VAL A 96 -14.04 -1.40 3.09
N LYS A 97 -14.66 -1.45 1.90
CA LYS A 97 -14.50 -2.58 0.98
C LYS A 97 -13.03 -2.74 0.55
N LEU A 98 -12.39 -1.65 0.12
CA LEU A 98 -10.97 -1.67 -0.28
C LEU A 98 -10.08 -2.15 0.88
N ILE A 99 -10.32 -1.66 2.09
CA ILE A 99 -9.55 -2.04 3.28
C ILE A 99 -9.73 -3.52 3.61
N GLU A 100 -10.97 -4.03 3.59
CA GLU A 100 -11.24 -5.44 3.83
C GLU A 100 -10.67 -6.35 2.73
N ASP A 101 -10.66 -5.91 1.48
CA ASP A 101 -10.02 -6.65 0.39
C ASP A 101 -8.50 -6.79 0.63
N ILE A 102 -7.83 -5.72 1.07
CA ILE A 102 -6.39 -5.76 1.42
C ILE A 102 -6.16 -6.68 2.63
N LYS A 103 -7.00 -6.56 3.67
CA LYS A 103 -6.90 -7.42 4.87
C LYS A 103 -7.19 -8.89 4.58
N SER A 104 -8.09 -9.21 3.65
CA SER A 104 -8.36 -10.58 3.18
C SER A 104 -7.08 -11.19 2.63
N ILE A 105 -6.41 -10.48 1.72
CA ILE A 105 -5.20 -10.97 1.05
C ILE A 105 -4.04 -11.13 2.04
N TYR A 106 -3.93 -10.21 3.01
CA TYR A 106 -2.96 -10.36 4.09
C TYR A 106 -3.18 -11.65 4.88
N ARG A 107 -4.43 -11.91 5.30
CA ARG A 107 -4.82 -13.12 6.05
C ARG A 107 -4.61 -14.41 5.25
N GLU A 108 -4.85 -14.39 3.94
CA GLU A 108 -4.62 -15.52 3.04
C GLU A 108 -3.13 -15.90 2.89
N LYS A 109 -2.21 -15.02 3.32
CA LYS A 109 -0.75 -15.21 3.17
C LYS A 109 -0.02 -15.57 4.46
N LEU A 110 -0.66 -15.39 5.62
CA LEU A 110 -0.15 -15.91 6.89
C LEU A 110 -0.19 -17.45 6.88
#